data_AF-A0A659XXW6-F1
#
_entry.id   AF-A0A659XXW6-F1
#
_cell.length_a   1.000
_cell.length_b   1.000
_cell.length_c   1.000
_cell.angle_alpha   90.00
_cell.angle_beta   90.00
_cell.angle_gamma   90.00
#
_symmetry.space_group_name_H-M   'P 1'
#
loop_
_entity.id
_entity.type
_entity.pdbx_description
1 polymer ?
#
loop_
_entity_poly.entity_id
_entity_poly.type
_entity_poly.pdbx_seq_one_letter_code
_entity_poly.pdbx_strand_id
1 'polypeptide(L)'
;STLLRLIAGLEDTSGGTISIDGRDVTREAPAKRKLAMVFQSYALYPHMTVAKNIAFPLKMAGEDQATIDKKVKDAARVLNLTN
;
A
#
# COMPACT_ATOMS: atom_id res chain seq x y z
N SER A 1 -1.64 -5.13 -15.37
CA SER A 1 -1.08 -3.93 -16.02
C SER A 1 0.42 -3.86 -15.78
N THR A 2 1.23 -3.91 -16.83
CA THR A 2 2.71 -3.89 -16.79
C THR A 2 3.25 -2.54 -16.30
N LEU A 3 2.70 -1.42 -16.79
CA LEU A 3 3.15 -0.08 -16.41
C LEU A 3 2.99 0.19 -14.89
N LEU A 4 1.86 -0.19 -14.31
CA LEU A 4 1.64 -0.02 -12.85
C LEU A 4 2.62 -0.85 -12.02
N ARG A 5 2.98 -2.05 -12.51
CA ARG A 5 3.97 -2.91 -11.84
C ARG A 5 5.37 -2.31 -11.92
N LEU A 6 5.76 -1.73 -13.05
CA LEU A 6 7.03 -1.00 -13.20
C LEU A 6 7.10 0.22 -12.27
N ILE A 7 6.04 1.04 -12.20
CA ILE A 7 5.97 2.19 -11.27
C ILE A 7 6.09 1.74 -9.82
N ALA A 8 5.37 0.68 -9.44
CA ALA A 8 5.41 0.11 -8.09
C ALA A 8 6.73 -0.64 -7.77
N GLY A 9 7.57 -0.93 -8.77
CA GLY A 9 8.82 -1.70 -8.62
C GLY A 9 8.62 -3.22 -8.52
N LEU A 10 7.45 -3.72 -8.93
CA LEU A 10 7.10 -5.15 -8.95
C LEU A 10 7.58 -5.86 -10.23
N GLU A 11 8.29 -5.13 -11.09
CA GLU A 11 8.90 -5.57 -12.33
C GLU A 11 10.10 -4.66 -12.63
N ASP A 12 11.15 -5.20 -13.23
CA ASP A 12 12.37 -4.47 -13.52
C ASP A 12 12.25 -3.62 -14.79
N THR A 13 12.90 -2.45 -14.77
CA THR A 13 12.98 -1.59 -15.95
C THR A 13 14.12 -2.05 -16.86
N SER A 14 13.85 -2.15 -18.16
CA SER A 14 14.89 -2.41 -19.16
C SER A 14 15.76 -1.18 -19.46
N GLY A 15 15.23 0.02 -19.20
CA GLY A 15 15.93 1.29 -19.36
C GLY A 15 15.02 2.49 -19.05
N GLY A 16 15.59 3.70 -19.08
CA GLY A 16 14.89 4.94 -18.75
C GLY A 16 14.92 5.27 -17.25
N THR A 17 14.09 6.22 -16.85
CA THR A 17 14.04 6.75 -15.48
C THR A 17 12.61 6.83 -14.98
N ILE A 18 12.38 6.39 -13.74
CA ILE A 18 11.13 6.58 -13.01
C ILE A 18 11.41 7.56 -11.87
N SER A 19 10.78 8.73 -11.93
CA SER A 19 10.86 9.75 -10.88
C SER A 19 9.52 9.89 -10.17
N ILE A 20 9.55 9.85 -8.83
CA ILE A 20 8.40 10.11 -7.96
C ILE A 20 8.78 11.28 -7.06
N ASP A 21 7.99 12.35 -7.08
CA ASP A 21 8.23 13.58 -6.31
C ASP A 21 9.66 14.16 -6.50
N GLY A 22 10.17 14.11 -7.74
CA GLY A 22 11.51 14.59 -8.09
C GLY A 22 12.66 13.66 -7.66
N ARG A 23 12.37 12.50 -7.08
CA ARG A 23 13.36 11.50 -6.68
C ARG A 23 13.39 10.34 -7.66
N ASP A 24 14.57 10.00 -8.16
CA ASP A 24 14.79 8.81 -8.98
C ASP A 24 14.60 7.54 -8.14
N VAL A 25 13.62 6.72 -8.52
CA VAL A 25 13.28 5.45 -7.86
C VAL A 25 13.51 4.25 -8.78
N THR A 26 14.15 4.43 -9.93
CA THR A 26 14.27 3.43 -11.01
C THR A 26 14.78 2.08 -10.49
N ARG A 27 15.75 2.09 -9.57
CA ARG A 27 16.38 0.91 -8.97
C ARG A 27 15.97 0.66 -7.52
N GLU A 28 15.01 1.40 -7.01
CA GLU A 28 14.56 1.21 -5.63
C GLU A 28 13.59 0.05 -5.52
N ALA A 29 13.74 -0.74 -4.44
CA ALA A 29 12.79 -1.78 -4.07
C ALA A 29 11.39 -1.18 -3.80
N PRO A 30 10.30 -1.91 -4.10
CA PRO A 30 8.92 -1.45 -3.92
C PRO A 30 8.65 -0.73 -2.59
N ALA A 31 9.09 -1.32 -1.48
CA ALA A 31 8.88 -0.79 -0.13
C ALA A 31 9.50 0.60 0.09
N LYS A 32 10.55 0.96 -0.63
CA LYS A 32 11.23 2.28 -0.53
C LYS A 32 10.59 3.36 -1.41
N ARG A 33 9.72 2.96 -2.34
CA ARG A 33 9.02 3.90 -3.23
C ARG A 33 7.88 4.65 -2.54
N LYS A 34 7.49 4.23 -1.33
CA LYS A 34 6.42 4.85 -0.51
C LYS A 34 5.08 4.94 -1.25
N LEU A 35 4.79 3.97 -2.11
CA LEU A 35 3.53 3.87 -2.84
C LEU A 35 2.60 2.84 -2.20
N ALA A 36 1.30 3.11 -2.23
CA ALA A 36 0.27 2.13 -1.95
C ALA A 36 -0.31 1.61 -3.26
N MET A 37 -0.41 0.29 -3.42
CA MET A 37 -0.96 -0.34 -4.63
C MET A 37 -2.19 -1.18 -4.27
N VAL A 38 -3.28 -0.98 -5.01
CA VAL A 38 -4.49 -1.83 -4.96
C VAL A 38 -4.51 -2.71 -6.19
N PHE A 39 -4.60 -4.03 -5.98
CA PHE A 39 -4.61 -5.02 -7.06
C PHE A 39 -6.04 -5.31 -7.53
N GLN A 40 -6.19 -5.71 -8.80
CA GLN A 40 -7.49 -6.13 -9.36
C GLN A 40 -8.00 -7.44 -8.75
N SER A 41 -7.11 -8.32 -8.31
CA SER A 41 -7.45 -9.52 -7.53
C SER A 41 -7.22 -9.25 -6.05
N TYR A 42 -8.12 -9.73 -5.19
CA TYR A 42 -8.07 -9.49 -3.75
C TYR A 42 -6.76 -9.99 -3.13
N ALA A 43 -5.88 -9.06 -2.75
CA ALA A 43 -4.70 -9.32 -1.93
C ALA A 43 -5.05 -9.17 -0.44
N LEU A 44 -6.14 -9.83 -0.01
CA LEU A 44 -6.58 -9.83 1.38
C LEU A 44 -5.97 -11.02 2.13
N TYR A 45 -5.70 -10.84 3.42
CA TYR A 45 -5.33 -11.92 4.32
C TYR A 45 -6.61 -12.62 4.80
N PRO A 46 -6.93 -13.84 4.30
CA PRO A 46 -8.26 -14.45 4.52
C PRO A 46 -8.51 -14.86 5.97
N HIS A 47 -7.44 -15.06 6.73
CA HIS A 47 -7.45 -15.42 8.14
C HIS A 47 -7.55 -14.19 9.07
N MET A 48 -7.71 -12.99 8.52
CA MET A 48 -7.83 -11.73 9.25
C MET A 48 -9.22 -11.10 9.08
N THR A 49 -9.69 -10.40 10.10
CA THR A 49 -10.90 -9.57 10.00
C THR A 49 -10.67 -8.36 9.07
N VAL A 50 -11.74 -7.71 8.61
CA VAL A 50 -11.66 -6.47 7.81
C VAL A 50 -10.80 -5.41 8.51
N ALA A 51 -11.05 -5.16 9.80
CA ALA A 51 -10.27 -4.20 10.59
C ALA A 51 -8.78 -4.58 10.66
N LYS A 52 -8.46 -5.87 10.81
CA LYS A 52 -7.07 -6.35 10.84
C LYS A 52 -6.39 -6.21 9.47
N ASN A 53 -7.11 -6.45 8.37
CA ASN A 53 -6.61 -6.22 7.01
C ASN A 53 -6.26 -4.74 6.77
N ILE A 54 -7.14 -3.82 7.20
CA ILE A 54 -6.91 -2.37 7.07
C ILE A 54 -5.75 -1.89 7.98
N ALA A 55 -5.65 -2.44 9.19
CA ALA A 55 -4.63 -2.05 10.17
C ALA A 55 -3.23 -2.57 9.86
N PHE A 56 -3.12 -3.67 9.10
CA PHE A 56 -1.86 -4.38 8.87
C PHE A 56 -0.70 -3.50 8.35
N PRO A 57 -0.86 -2.70 7.27
CA PRO A 57 0.23 -1.87 6.78
C PRO A 57 0.65 -0.78 7.79
N LEU A 58 -0.27 -0.27 8.60
CA LEU A 58 0.02 0.74 9.63
C LEU A 58 0.84 0.15 10.78
N LYS A 59 0.53 -1.09 11.18
CA LYS A 59 1.32 -1.84 12.18
C LYS A 59 2.74 -2.11 11.69
N MET A 60 2.90 -2.50 10.42
CA MET A 60 4.22 -2.69 9.82
C MET A 60 5.03 -1.40 9.73
N ALA A 61 4.36 -0.26 9.56
CA ALA A 61 4.98 1.06 9.58
C ALA A 61 5.37 1.54 11.00
N GLY A 62 5.01 0.78 12.05
CA GLY A 62 5.35 1.12 13.44
C GLY A 62 4.49 2.24 14.04
N GLU A 63 3.31 2.50 13.48
CA GLU A 63 2.37 3.49 13.99
C GLU A 63 1.82 3.08 15.37
N ASP A 64 1.51 4.06 16.22
CA ASP A 64 0.94 3.77 17.54
C ASP A 64 -0.52 3.27 17.44
N GLN A 65 -0.95 2.51 18.45
CA GLN A 65 -2.25 1.84 18.44
C GLN A 65 -3.42 2.83 18.36
N ALA A 66 -3.33 4.01 18.99
CA ALA A 66 -4.40 5.00 18.97
C ALA A 66 -4.54 5.63 17.57
N THR A 67 -3.42 5.92 16.92
CA THR A 67 -3.39 6.40 15.53
C THR A 67 -3.94 5.36 14.57
N ILE A 68 -3.56 4.09 14.74
CA ILE A 68 -4.09 2.97 13.95
C ILE A 68 -5.61 2.89 14.08
N ASP A 69 -6.14 2.88 15.31
CA ASP A 69 -7.57 2.73 15.56
C ASP A 69 -8.38 3.86 14.94
N LYS A 70 -7.86 5.09 15.00
CA LYS A 70 -8.47 6.26 14.34
C LYS A 70 -8.50 6.08 12.82
N LYS A 71 -7.35 5.80 12.19
CA LYS A 71 -7.23 5.63 10.73
C LYS A 71 -8.09 4.48 10.22
N VAL A 72 -8.18 3.37 10.96
CA VAL A 72 -9.02 2.20 10.60
C VAL A 72 -10.50 2.56 10.66
N LYS A 73 -10.96 3.24 11.71
CA LYS A 73 -12.35 3.69 11.83
C LYS A 73 -12.73 4.65 10.70
N ASP A 74 -11.84 5.60 10.38
CA ASP A 74 -12.08 6.55 9.29
C ASP A 74 -12.16 5.85 7.92
N ALA A 75 -11.25 4.92 7.63
CA ALA A 75 -11.28 4.14 6.39
C ALA A 75 -12.54 3.28 6.29
N ALA A 76 -12.92 2.60 7.37
CA ALA A 76 -14.15 1.79 7.42
C ALA A 76 -15.40 2.64 7.18
N ARG A 77 -15.46 3.85 7.75
CA ARG A 77 -16.57 4.80 7.53
C ARG A 77 -16.67 5.25 6.08
N VAL A 78 -15.54 5.64 5.46
CA VAL A 78 -15.51 6.09 4.06
C VAL A 78 -15.95 4.98 3.09
N LEU A 79 -15.63 3.73 3.43
CA LEU A 79 -15.93 2.55 2.60
C LEU A 79 -17.26 1.87 2.97
N ASN A 80 -18.07 2.44 3.87
CA ASN A 80 -19.32 1.86 4.37
C ASN A 80 -19.16 0.44 4.95
N LEU A 81 -18.09 0.20 5.69
CA LEU A 81 -17.76 -1.07 6.35
C LEU A 81 -18.03 -1.04 7.86
N THR A 82 -18.89 -0.13 8.34
CA THR A 82 -19.21 0.08 9.77
C THR A 82 -20.46 -0.64 10.25
N ASN A 83 -21.08 -1.45 9.39
CA ASN A 83 -22.30 -2.20 9.71
C ASN A 83 -22.01 -3.45 10.55
#